data_AF-A0A7S0J443-F1
#
_entry.id   AF-A0A7S0J443-F1
#
_cell.length_a   1.000
_cell.length_b   1.000
_cell.length_c   1.000
_cell.angle_alpha   90.00
_cell.angle_beta   90.00
_cell.angle_gamma   90.00
#
_symmetry.space_group_name_H-M   'P 1'
#
loop_
_entity.id
_entity.type
_entity.pdbx_description
1 polymer ?
#
loop_
_entity_poly.entity_id
_entity_poly.type
_entity_poly.pdbx_seq_one_letter_code
_entity_poly.pdbx_strand_id
1 'polypeptide(L)'
;GFELHVPVEHAPRVYEAVMERGEQLERLGVPVRDAGYRAIDSLSAEKSYRHWHADLASADTPFEACIGFTVLPKLKRSDAPDFLGRRALEEQRAAGLRRRLVTLVLDDPLAGPMHGGETLWRDGECVGIVRSVAYGHTIGATIVSGYVRAPAELKKITPSWLRDGMWSVGDKGTAHSATLHLKPPFDPNGDRPKGIYAQELLHVTAAS
;
A
#
# COMPACT_ATOMS: atom_id res chain seq x y z
N GLY A 1 14.88 -4.12 -6.85
CA GLY A 1 15.52 -3.88 -8.16
C GLY A 1 16.01 -2.45 -8.22
N PHE A 2 16.21 -1.91 -9.41
CA PHE A 2 16.72 -0.56 -9.65
C PHE A 2 15.82 0.18 -10.63
N GLU A 3 15.75 1.50 -10.48
CA GLU A 3 15.20 2.40 -11.50
C GLU A 3 16.36 2.88 -12.39
N LEU A 4 16.29 2.59 -13.69
CA LEU A 4 17.34 2.95 -14.65
C LEU A 4 16.98 4.27 -15.34
N HIS A 5 17.64 5.35 -14.94
CA HIS A 5 17.49 6.66 -15.59
C HIS A 5 18.56 6.82 -16.67
N VAL A 6 18.14 6.93 -17.94
CA VAL A 6 19.02 7.07 -19.10
C VAL A 6 18.52 8.16 -20.04
N PRO A 7 19.41 8.80 -20.83
CA PRO A 7 18.99 9.66 -21.94
C PRO A 7 18.05 8.92 -22.89
N VAL A 8 17.05 9.62 -23.44
CA VAL A 8 15.97 9.02 -24.24
C VAL A 8 16.51 8.31 -25.47
N GLU A 9 17.58 8.84 -26.08
CA GLU A 9 18.28 8.26 -27.22
C GLU A 9 18.96 6.91 -26.91
N HIS A 10 19.17 6.60 -25.63
CA HIS A 10 19.76 5.34 -25.18
C HIS A 10 18.73 4.36 -24.62
N ALA A 11 17.49 4.79 -24.35
CA ALA A 11 16.45 3.95 -23.77
C ALA A 11 16.17 2.66 -24.57
N PRO A 12 16.05 2.70 -25.93
CA PRO A 12 15.84 1.47 -26.71
C PRO A 12 16.98 0.47 -26.54
N ARG A 13 18.24 0.94 -26.63
CA ARG A 13 19.42 0.09 -26.52
C ARG A 13 19.56 -0.52 -25.11
N VAL A 14 19.22 0.24 -24.07
CA VAL A 14 19.23 -0.27 -22.69
C VAL A 14 18.15 -1.33 -22.51
N TYR A 15 16.95 -1.10 -23.02
CA TYR A 15 15.85 -2.06 -22.97
C TYR A 15 16.20 -3.37 -23.69
N GLU A 16 16.71 -3.29 -24.93
CA GLU A 16 17.15 -4.45 -25.71
C GLU A 16 18.20 -5.27 -24.96
N ALA A 17 19.20 -4.62 -24.36
CA ALA A 17 20.23 -5.30 -23.59
C ALA A 17 19.69 -6.03 -22.35
N VAL A 18 18.70 -5.44 -21.66
CA VAL A 18 18.02 -6.09 -20.52
C VAL A 18 17.25 -7.32 -20.97
N MET A 19 16.50 -7.21 -22.08
CA MET A 19 15.70 -8.32 -22.61
C MET A 19 16.57 -9.46 -23.15
N GLU A 20 17.64 -9.16 -23.89
CA GLU A 20 18.60 -10.17 -24.37
C GLU A 20 19.23 -10.93 -23.20
N ARG A 21 19.65 -10.22 -22.14
CA ARG A 21 20.17 -10.89 -20.94
C ARG A 21 19.07 -11.66 -20.21
N GLY A 22 17.83 -11.15 -20.23
CA GLY A 22 16.67 -11.80 -19.67
C GLY A 22 16.36 -13.17 -20.29
N GLU A 23 16.48 -13.31 -21.61
CA GLU A 23 16.33 -14.60 -22.30
C GLU A 23 17.39 -15.63 -21.86
N GLN A 24 18.62 -15.16 -21.58
CA GLN A 24 19.68 -16.03 -21.06
C GLN A 24 19.38 -16.48 -19.62
N LEU A 25 18.82 -15.59 -18.81
CA LEU A 25 18.40 -15.88 -17.43
C LEU A 25 17.16 -16.78 -17.35
N GLU A 26 16.29 -16.75 -18.36
CA GLU A 26 15.13 -17.63 -18.43
C GLU A 26 15.51 -19.12 -18.47
N ARG A 27 16.65 -19.44 -19.12
CA ARG A 27 17.21 -20.81 -19.10
C ARG A 27 17.63 -21.27 -17.71
N LEU A 28 17.89 -20.33 -16.80
CA LEU A 28 18.19 -20.58 -15.40
C LEU A 28 16.94 -20.52 -14.51
N GLY A 29 15.74 -20.36 -15.10
CA GLY A 29 14.49 -20.29 -14.35
C GLY A 29 14.13 -18.90 -13.81
N VAL A 30 14.82 -17.83 -14.24
CA VAL A 30 14.48 -16.44 -13.89
C VAL A 30 13.82 -15.75 -15.10
N PRO A 31 12.48 -15.73 -15.20
CA PRO A 31 11.82 -15.05 -16.31
C PRO A 31 11.98 -13.54 -16.19
N VAL A 32 12.35 -12.89 -17.28
CA VAL A 32 12.27 -11.43 -17.46
C VAL A 32 11.13 -11.14 -18.42
N ARG A 33 10.21 -10.25 -18.02
CA ARG A 33 8.98 -9.94 -18.75
C ARG A 33 8.66 -8.46 -18.65
N ASP A 34 7.99 -7.94 -19.67
CA ASP A 34 7.34 -6.65 -19.58
C ASP A 34 6.20 -6.69 -18.57
N ALA A 35 6.07 -5.61 -17.79
CA ALA A 35 4.99 -5.43 -16.84
C ALA A 35 4.37 -4.04 -17.03
N GLY A 36 3.05 -3.98 -17.16
CA GLY A 36 2.30 -2.74 -17.27
C GLY A 36 1.86 -2.16 -15.93
N TYR A 37 1.25 -0.97 -15.96
CA TYR A 37 0.81 -0.25 -14.77
C TYR A 37 -0.15 -1.04 -13.86
N ARG A 38 -1.03 -1.88 -14.41
CA ARG A 38 -1.93 -2.70 -13.57
C ARG A 38 -1.18 -3.68 -12.66
N ALA A 39 -0.08 -4.26 -13.14
CA ALA A 39 0.76 -5.11 -12.31
C ALA A 39 1.46 -4.28 -11.22
N ILE A 40 1.91 -3.07 -11.56
CA ILE A 40 2.54 -2.14 -10.61
C ILE A 40 1.54 -1.72 -9.53
N ASP A 41 0.30 -1.38 -9.89
CA ASP A 41 -0.74 -0.97 -8.94
C ASP A 41 -1.12 -2.14 -8.01
N SER A 42 -1.28 -3.35 -8.56
CA SER A 42 -1.48 -4.59 -7.79
C SER A 42 -0.37 -4.81 -6.77
N LEU A 43 0.89 -4.82 -7.21
CA LEU A 43 2.05 -5.07 -6.35
C LEU A 43 2.24 -3.94 -5.31
N SER A 44 1.90 -2.70 -5.68
CA SER A 44 1.95 -1.54 -4.78
C SER A 44 0.90 -1.63 -3.68
N ALA A 45 -0.32 -2.06 -4.02
CA ALA A 45 -1.38 -2.31 -3.03
C ALA A 45 -0.99 -3.42 -2.03
N GLU A 46 -0.40 -4.52 -2.52
CA GLU A 46 0.15 -5.59 -1.67
C GLU A 46 1.23 -5.09 -0.70
N LYS A 47 2.04 -4.12 -1.13
CA LYS A 47 3.02 -3.42 -0.30
C LYS A 47 2.45 -2.27 0.52
N SER A 48 1.16 -1.96 0.39
CA SER A 48 0.50 -0.81 1.02
C SER A 48 1.20 0.52 0.72
N TYR A 49 1.80 0.65 -0.46
CA TYR A 49 2.27 1.91 -1.00
C TYR A 49 1.08 2.79 -1.40
N ARG A 50 1.31 4.11 -1.41
CA ARG A 50 0.25 5.09 -1.61
C ARG A 50 0.43 5.80 -2.94
N HIS A 51 -0.61 5.77 -3.76
CA HIS A 51 -0.63 6.45 -5.05
C HIS A 51 -1.23 7.85 -4.90
N TRP A 52 -0.51 8.86 -5.38
CA TRP A 52 -0.98 10.25 -5.32
C TRP A 52 -2.31 10.46 -6.04
N HIS A 53 -2.53 9.76 -7.15
CA HIS A 53 -3.74 9.90 -7.97
C HIS A 53 -4.93 9.08 -7.45
N ALA A 54 -4.79 8.33 -6.35
CA ALA A 54 -5.85 7.46 -5.82
C ALA A 54 -6.00 7.57 -4.29
N ASP A 55 -4.96 7.18 -3.53
CA ASP A 55 -5.00 7.12 -2.06
C ASP A 55 -4.88 8.48 -1.38
N LEU A 56 -4.21 9.43 -2.05
CA LEU A 56 -3.86 10.72 -1.48
C LEU A 56 -4.60 11.86 -2.18
N ALA A 57 -4.86 12.92 -1.45
CA ALA A 57 -5.31 14.20 -1.98
C ALA A 57 -4.67 15.33 -1.18
N SER A 58 -4.72 16.57 -1.68
CA SER A 58 -4.17 17.73 -0.96
C SER A 58 -4.82 17.99 0.41
N ALA A 59 -6.03 17.43 0.64
CA ALA A 59 -6.76 17.52 1.90
C ALA A 59 -6.40 16.40 2.89
N ASP A 60 -5.53 15.46 2.51
CA ASP A 60 -5.12 14.35 3.35
C ASP A 60 -3.72 14.62 3.92
N THR A 61 -3.58 14.47 5.23
CA THR A 61 -2.28 14.70 5.89
C THR A 61 -1.40 13.44 5.85
N PRO A 62 -0.06 13.57 5.90
CA PRO A 62 0.85 12.43 5.98
C PRO A 62 0.52 11.44 7.11
N PHE A 63 0.03 11.93 8.26
CA PHE A 63 -0.35 11.07 9.37
C PHE A 63 -1.65 10.31 9.12
N GLU A 64 -2.67 10.96 8.56
CA GLU A 64 -3.90 10.28 8.16
C GLU A 64 -3.62 9.23 7.09
N ALA A 65 -2.78 9.54 6.11
CA ALA A 65 -2.41 8.67 5.00
C ALA A 65 -1.43 7.53 5.35
N CYS A 66 -1.11 7.34 6.64
CA CYS A 66 -0.14 6.34 7.11
C CYS A 66 1.29 6.47 6.54
N ILE A 67 1.66 7.64 6.01
CA ILE A 67 3.01 7.95 5.51
C ILE A 67 3.77 8.91 6.44
N GLY A 68 3.37 9.02 7.71
CA GLY A 68 3.98 9.93 8.67
C GLY A 68 5.50 9.75 8.84
N PHE A 69 6.04 8.57 8.53
CA PHE A 69 7.49 8.33 8.53
C PHE A 69 8.28 9.26 7.60
N THR A 70 7.65 9.83 6.56
CA THR A 70 8.29 10.78 5.63
C THR A 70 8.53 12.16 6.24
N VAL A 71 7.75 12.54 7.26
CA VAL A 71 7.83 13.85 7.92
C VAL A 71 8.35 13.77 9.37
N LEU A 72 8.15 12.65 10.05
CA LEU A 72 8.53 12.45 11.45
C LEU A 72 10.01 12.75 11.77
N PRO A 73 11.00 12.35 10.93
CA PRO A 73 12.40 12.66 11.21
C PRO A 73 12.67 14.16 11.32
N LYS A 74 12.03 14.99 10.47
CA LYS A 74 12.15 16.44 10.49
C LYS A 74 11.39 17.06 11.67
N LEU A 75 10.21 16.53 12.00
CA LEU A 75 9.41 17.01 13.14
C LEU A 75 10.06 16.75 14.51
N LYS A 76 10.85 15.68 14.64
CA LYS A 76 11.52 15.34 15.92
C LYS A 76 12.82 16.10 16.15
N ARG A 77 13.38 16.72 15.11
CA ARG A 77 14.64 17.44 15.15
C ARG A 77 14.39 18.90 15.47
N SER A 78 15.01 19.40 16.54
CA SER A 78 14.96 20.81 16.92
C SER A 78 15.76 21.70 15.97
N ASP A 79 16.74 21.14 15.27
CA ASP A 79 17.63 21.81 14.33
C ASP A 79 17.17 21.69 12.86
N ALA A 80 16.03 21.05 12.61
CA ALA A 80 15.51 20.92 11.25
C ALA A 80 14.98 22.28 10.74
N PRO A 81 15.27 22.66 9.47
CA PRO A 81 14.64 23.82 8.85
C PRO A 81 13.12 23.71 8.88
N ASP A 82 12.45 24.87 9.03
CA ASP A 82 11.00 24.93 8.94
C ASP A 82 10.52 24.52 7.53
N PHE A 83 9.29 24.02 7.45
CA PHE A 83 8.68 23.59 6.19
C PHE A 83 7.17 23.82 6.19
N LEU A 84 6.61 23.99 4.98
CA LEU A 84 5.18 24.22 4.81
C LEU A 84 4.36 23.09 5.44
N GLY A 85 3.47 23.46 6.37
CA GLY A 85 2.60 22.51 7.08
C GLY A 85 3.16 21.96 8.40
N ARG A 86 4.40 22.32 8.81
CA ARG A 86 5.03 21.84 10.06
C ARG A 86 4.12 22.03 11.28
N ARG A 87 3.67 23.27 11.54
CA ARG A 87 2.82 23.60 12.69
C ARG A 87 1.52 22.78 12.71
N ALA A 88 0.85 22.67 11.56
CA ALA A 88 -0.39 21.90 11.45
C ALA A 88 -0.18 20.40 11.76
N LEU A 89 0.97 19.84 11.35
CA LEU A 89 1.32 18.46 11.66
C LEU A 89 1.68 18.25 13.14
N GLU A 90 2.35 19.22 13.78
CA GLU A 90 2.64 19.19 15.21
C GLU A 90 1.35 19.21 16.04
N GLU A 91 0.43 20.13 15.72
CA GLU A 91 -0.89 20.22 16.34
C GLU A 91 -1.71 18.94 16.14
N GLN A 92 -1.77 18.41 14.92
CA GLN A 92 -2.48 17.17 14.61
C GLN A 92 -1.90 15.97 15.37
N ARG A 93 -0.57 15.89 15.49
CA ARG A 93 0.10 14.81 16.25
C ARG A 93 -0.23 14.88 17.73
N ALA A 94 -0.28 16.09 18.31
CA ALA A 94 -0.65 16.30 19.71
C ALA A 94 -2.13 15.94 19.97
N ALA A 95 -3.04 16.37 19.09
CA ALA A 95 -4.47 16.08 19.20
C ALA A 95 -4.81 14.59 18.97
N GLY A 96 -4.07 13.94 18.07
CA GLY A 96 -4.36 12.60 17.59
C GLY A 96 -5.33 12.59 16.40
N LEU A 97 -5.38 11.46 15.71
CA LEU A 97 -6.10 11.35 14.44
C LEU A 97 -7.57 10.99 14.63
N ARG A 98 -8.48 11.81 14.11
CA ARG A 98 -9.91 11.48 13.97
C ARG A 98 -10.23 10.74 12.67
N ARG A 99 -9.31 10.75 11.70
CA ARG A 99 -9.43 10.09 10.40
C ARG A 99 -8.13 9.39 10.08
N ARG A 100 -8.17 8.24 9.40
CA ARG A 100 -6.97 7.47 9.03
C ARG A 100 -7.24 6.56 7.85
N LEU A 101 -6.29 6.44 6.93
CA LEU A 101 -6.30 5.46 5.87
C LEU A 101 -6.02 4.06 6.45
N VAL A 102 -6.88 3.10 6.12
CA VAL A 102 -6.72 1.69 6.46
C VAL A 102 -6.61 0.86 5.18
N THR A 103 -6.00 -0.31 5.29
CA THR A 103 -5.97 -1.32 4.23
C THR A 103 -6.73 -2.54 4.74
N LEU A 104 -7.75 -2.96 3.99
CA LEU A 104 -8.50 -4.18 4.25
C LEU A 104 -8.28 -5.16 3.10
N VAL A 105 -8.26 -6.45 3.41
CA VAL A 105 -8.23 -7.53 2.43
C VAL A 105 -9.54 -8.29 2.56
N LEU A 106 -10.28 -8.47 1.46
CA LEU A 106 -11.52 -9.23 1.50
C LEU A 106 -11.24 -10.69 1.83
N ASP A 107 -12.05 -11.27 2.69
CA ASP A 107 -11.87 -12.66 3.12
C ASP A 107 -12.33 -13.65 2.03
N ASP A 108 -13.26 -13.24 1.17
CA ASP A 108 -13.69 -14.00 0.00
C ASP A 108 -12.86 -13.61 -1.24
N PRO A 109 -11.99 -14.50 -1.76
CA PRO A 109 -11.17 -14.23 -2.94
C PRO A 109 -11.98 -14.16 -4.24
N LEU A 110 -13.24 -14.64 -4.21
CA LEU A 110 -14.16 -14.60 -5.35
C LEU A 110 -15.16 -13.44 -5.27
N ALA A 111 -15.00 -12.55 -4.29
CA ALA A 111 -15.76 -11.31 -4.25
C ALA A 111 -15.63 -10.57 -5.59
N GLY A 112 -16.75 -10.10 -6.12
CA GLY A 112 -16.81 -9.45 -7.43
C GLY A 112 -15.89 -8.22 -7.53
N PRO A 113 -15.62 -7.73 -8.75
CA PRO A 113 -14.76 -6.57 -8.93
C PRO A 113 -15.35 -5.33 -8.24
N MET A 114 -14.51 -4.68 -7.44
CA MET A 114 -14.76 -3.39 -6.81
C MET A 114 -13.98 -2.30 -7.57
N HIS A 115 -14.43 -1.05 -7.47
CA HIS A 115 -13.96 0.06 -8.30
C HIS A 115 -13.53 1.30 -7.51
N GLY A 116 -13.83 1.36 -6.21
CA GLY A 116 -13.66 2.55 -5.39
C GLY A 116 -14.99 3.27 -5.15
N GLY A 117 -15.13 3.92 -4.01
CA GLY A 117 -16.38 4.53 -3.56
C GLY A 117 -17.28 3.60 -2.75
N GLU A 118 -16.93 2.32 -2.61
CA GLU A 118 -17.61 1.38 -1.72
C GLU A 118 -17.54 1.85 -0.27
N THR A 119 -18.48 1.38 0.54
CA THR A 119 -18.59 1.79 1.95
C THR A 119 -17.71 0.91 2.84
N LEU A 120 -16.99 1.53 3.77
CA LEU A 120 -16.23 0.82 4.80
C LEU A 120 -17.08 0.70 6.06
N TRP A 121 -17.26 -0.52 6.54
CA TRP A 121 -18.06 -0.82 7.72
C TRP A 121 -17.19 -1.41 8.82
N ARG A 122 -17.52 -1.06 10.06
CA ARG A 122 -16.94 -1.64 11.27
C ARG A 122 -18.06 -1.92 12.27
N ASP A 123 -18.20 -3.15 12.74
CA ASP A 123 -19.24 -3.57 13.69
C ASP A 123 -20.67 -3.15 13.27
N GLY A 124 -20.95 -3.15 11.95
CA GLY A 124 -22.25 -2.76 11.40
C GLY A 124 -22.45 -1.25 11.23
N GLU A 125 -21.46 -0.41 11.54
CA GLU A 125 -21.51 1.04 11.33
C GLU A 125 -20.66 1.46 10.14
N CYS A 126 -21.19 2.36 9.30
CA CYS A 126 -20.43 2.94 8.19
C CYS A 126 -19.42 3.96 8.73
N VAL A 127 -18.13 3.66 8.57
CA VAL A 127 -17.02 4.44 9.13
C VAL A 127 -16.19 5.15 8.07
N GLY A 128 -16.43 4.89 6.78
CA GLY A 128 -15.62 5.47 5.71
C GLY A 128 -16.01 5.04 4.32
N ILE A 129 -15.16 5.41 3.37
CA ILE A 129 -15.33 5.12 1.94
C ILE A 129 -14.00 4.63 1.38
N VAL A 130 -14.05 3.62 0.53
CA VAL A 130 -12.93 3.08 -0.24
C VAL A 130 -12.41 4.14 -1.21
N ARG A 131 -11.09 4.36 -1.22
CA ARG A 131 -10.40 5.23 -2.17
C ARG A 131 -9.85 4.45 -3.35
N SER A 132 -9.21 3.32 -3.09
CA SER A 132 -8.54 2.51 -4.09
C SER A 132 -8.80 1.04 -3.85
N VAL A 133 -8.78 0.29 -4.95
CA VAL A 133 -8.99 -1.15 -5.00
C VAL A 133 -7.95 -1.74 -5.93
N ALA A 134 -7.36 -2.86 -5.55
CA ALA A 134 -6.58 -3.69 -6.45
C ALA A 134 -6.77 -5.17 -6.09
N TYR A 135 -6.69 -6.05 -7.08
CA TYR A 135 -6.57 -7.48 -6.82
C TYR A 135 -5.09 -7.82 -6.64
N GLY A 136 -4.70 -8.29 -5.45
CA GLY A 136 -3.35 -8.71 -5.17
C GLY A 136 -3.11 -10.12 -5.71
N HIS A 137 -2.46 -10.23 -6.87
CA HIS A 137 -2.21 -11.52 -7.51
C HIS A 137 -1.27 -12.45 -6.71
N THR A 138 -0.39 -11.90 -5.87
CA THR A 138 0.51 -12.69 -5.01
C THR A 138 -0.23 -13.27 -3.81
N ILE A 139 -1.18 -12.51 -3.25
CA ILE A 139 -1.95 -12.93 -2.08
C ILE A 139 -3.30 -13.60 -2.44
N GLY A 140 -3.71 -13.52 -3.71
CA GLY A 140 -4.94 -14.14 -4.22
C GLY A 140 -6.23 -13.49 -3.73
N ALA A 141 -6.22 -12.19 -3.39
CA ALA A 141 -7.36 -11.52 -2.77
C ALA A 141 -7.49 -10.04 -3.18
N THR A 142 -8.72 -9.52 -3.08
CA THR A 142 -9.01 -8.09 -3.29
C THR A 142 -8.54 -7.27 -2.09
N ILE A 143 -7.74 -6.25 -2.36
CA ILE A 143 -7.22 -5.29 -1.41
C ILE A 143 -7.97 -3.97 -1.62
N VAL A 144 -8.50 -3.41 -0.55
CA VAL A 144 -9.07 -2.05 -0.56
C VAL A 144 -8.30 -1.16 0.40
N SER A 145 -8.11 0.10 0.01
CA SER A 145 -7.64 1.14 0.92
C SER A 145 -8.66 2.28 0.98
N GLY A 146 -8.94 2.78 2.17
CA GLY A 146 -9.89 3.87 2.36
C GLY A 146 -9.76 4.56 3.70
N TYR A 147 -10.26 5.79 3.78
CA TYR A 147 -10.17 6.57 5.01
C TYR A 147 -11.36 6.25 5.90
N VAL A 148 -11.06 5.86 7.13
CA VAL A 148 -12.05 5.68 8.19
C VAL A 148 -12.01 6.85 9.15
N ARG A 149 -13.16 7.17 9.75
CA ARG A 149 -13.31 8.21 10.76
C ARG A 149 -13.68 7.58 12.10
N ALA A 150 -13.10 8.10 13.17
CA ALA A 150 -13.51 7.75 14.53
C ALA A 150 -14.99 8.14 14.72
N PRO A 151 -15.80 7.27 15.36
CA PRO A 151 -17.17 7.61 15.72
C PRO A 151 -17.19 8.78 16.71
N ALA A 152 -18.36 9.42 16.90
CA ALA A 152 -18.46 10.69 17.63
C ALA A 152 -17.94 10.57 19.07
N GLU A 153 -18.20 9.44 19.70
CA GLU A 153 -17.87 9.03 21.06
C GLU A 153 -16.37 8.85 21.26
N LEU A 154 -15.62 8.59 20.18
CA LEU A 154 -14.20 8.34 20.22
C LEU A 154 -13.39 9.60 19.83
N LYS A 155 -12.65 10.16 20.80
CA LYS A 155 -11.82 11.37 20.57
C LYS A 155 -10.75 11.20 19.49
N LYS A 156 -10.24 9.99 19.26
CA LYS A 156 -9.24 9.69 18.22
C LYS A 156 -9.20 8.20 17.93
N ILE A 157 -8.82 7.83 16.72
CA ILE A 157 -8.56 6.45 16.32
C ILE A 157 -7.45 5.87 17.19
N THR A 158 -7.75 4.77 17.88
CA THR A 158 -6.82 4.04 18.74
C THR A 158 -6.43 2.70 18.11
N PRO A 159 -5.25 2.14 18.45
CA PRO A 159 -4.86 0.81 17.98
C PRO A 159 -5.84 -0.32 18.35
N SER A 160 -6.50 -0.25 19.52
CA SER A 160 -7.54 -1.21 19.92
C SER A 160 -8.78 -1.10 19.04
N TRP A 161 -9.34 0.12 18.89
CA TRP A 161 -10.47 0.36 17.98
C TRP A 161 -10.25 -0.19 16.57
N LEU A 162 -9.03 -0.07 16.04
CA LEU A 162 -8.68 -0.66 14.76
C LEU A 162 -8.73 -2.20 14.78
N ARG A 163 -8.08 -2.84 15.76
CA ARG A 163 -7.90 -4.31 15.78
C ARG A 163 -9.10 -5.10 16.26
N ASP A 164 -9.88 -4.54 17.17
CA ASP A 164 -10.87 -5.31 17.95
C ASP A 164 -12.25 -5.34 17.26
N GLY A 165 -12.41 -4.65 16.12
CA GLY A 165 -13.67 -4.60 15.37
C GLY A 165 -13.72 -5.59 14.22
N MET A 166 -14.94 -5.98 13.86
CA MET A 166 -15.24 -6.72 12.64
C MET A 166 -15.35 -5.74 11.46
N TRP A 167 -14.62 -6.01 10.39
CA TRP A 167 -14.57 -5.15 9.22
C TRP A 167 -15.33 -5.76 8.03
N SER A 168 -16.00 -4.93 7.26
CA SER A 168 -16.59 -5.32 5.99
C SER A 168 -16.61 -4.18 4.99
N VAL A 169 -16.73 -4.53 3.71
CA VAL A 169 -16.82 -3.59 2.58
C VAL A 169 -18.18 -3.77 1.92
N GLY A 170 -18.95 -2.69 1.86
CA GLY A 170 -20.27 -2.69 1.23
C GLY A 170 -20.19 -2.36 -0.26
N ASP A 171 -20.45 -3.34 -1.13
CA ASP A 171 -20.56 -3.18 -2.59
C ASP A 171 -21.97 -3.58 -3.06
N LYS A 172 -22.63 -2.70 -3.80
CA LYS A 172 -23.95 -2.95 -4.43
C LYS A 172 -25.00 -3.59 -3.50
N GLY A 173 -25.02 -3.18 -2.23
CA GLY A 173 -25.96 -3.69 -1.21
C GLY A 173 -25.54 -4.99 -0.52
N THR A 174 -24.37 -5.54 -0.85
CA THR A 174 -23.77 -6.72 -0.21
C THR A 174 -22.60 -6.30 0.68
N ALA A 175 -22.53 -6.85 1.89
CA ALA A 175 -21.40 -6.65 2.78
C ALA A 175 -20.42 -7.82 2.65
N HIS A 176 -19.18 -7.53 2.25
CA HIS A 176 -18.10 -8.50 2.14
C HIS A 176 -17.22 -8.42 3.39
N SER A 177 -17.09 -9.50 4.14
CA SER A 177 -16.16 -9.57 5.28
C SER A 177 -14.73 -9.28 4.82
N ALA A 178 -13.98 -8.56 5.65
CA ALA A 178 -12.62 -8.18 5.34
C ALA A 178 -11.75 -8.18 6.59
N THR A 179 -10.47 -8.50 6.40
CA THR A 179 -9.45 -8.46 7.43
C THR A 179 -8.68 -7.16 7.38
N LEU A 180 -8.47 -6.50 8.54
CA LEU A 180 -7.65 -5.30 8.65
C LEU A 180 -6.16 -5.61 8.64
N HIS A 181 -5.40 -4.90 7.80
CA HIS A 181 -3.95 -4.98 7.72
C HIS A 181 -3.29 -3.68 8.20
N LEU A 182 -2.63 -3.74 9.37
CA LEU A 182 -1.83 -2.61 9.92
C LEU A 182 -0.40 -2.55 9.35
N LYS A 183 0.05 -3.65 8.76
CA LYS A 183 1.29 -3.78 7.98
C LYS A 183 0.91 -4.20 6.55
N PRO A 184 1.80 -4.03 5.57
CA PRO A 184 1.55 -4.54 4.22
C PRO A 184 1.07 -6.00 4.22
N PRO A 185 0.01 -6.35 3.48
CA PRO A 185 -0.41 -7.74 3.30
C PRO A 185 0.71 -8.64 2.78
N PHE A 186 1.62 -8.09 1.99
CA PHE A 186 2.77 -8.79 1.44
C PHE A 186 4.10 -8.25 1.95
N ASP A 187 4.99 -9.16 2.34
CA ASP A 187 6.34 -8.83 2.85
C ASP A 187 6.28 -7.72 3.94
N PRO A 188 5.57 -7.97 5.07
CA PRO A 188 5.29 -6.96 6.08
C PRO A 188 6.55 -6.39 6.78
N ASN A 189 7.70 -7.06 6.65
CA ASN A 189 8.97 -6.64 7.23
C ASN A 189 9.89 -5.92 6.22
N GLY A 190 9.51 -5.90 4.94
CA GLY A 190 10.30 -5.29 3.88
C GLY A 190 11.63 -6.01 3.68
N ASP A 191 11.63 -7.33 3.67
CA ASP A 191 12.82 -8.17 3.64
C ASP A 191 13.34 -8.34 2.21
N ARG A 192 12.44 -8.42 1.21
CA ARG A 192 12.84 -8.60 -0.20
C ARG A 192 13.73 -7.47 -0.73
N PRO A 193 13.44 -6.17 -0.49
CA PRO A 193 14.35 -5.09 -0.90
C PRO A 193 15.72 -5.14 -0.23
N LYS A 194 15.86 -5.82 0.92
CA LYS A 194 17.13 -6.02 1.64
C LYS A 194 17.91 -7.24 1.15
N GLY A 195 17.40 -7.95 0.13
CA GLY A 195 17.99 -9.19 -0.36
C GLY A 195 17.68 -10.41 0.52
N ILE A 196 16.73 -10.30 1.45
CA ILE A 196 16.30 -11.40 2.31
C ILE A 196 15.08 -12.05 1.65
N TYR A 197 15.27 -13.24 1.09
CA TYR A 197 14.24 -14.02 0.40
C TYR A 197 13.96 -15.32 1.15
N ALA A 198 12.75 -15.87 1.01
CA ALA A 198 12.44 -17.22 1.49
C ALA A 198 13.35 -18.24 0.77
N GLN A 199 13.74 -19.31 1.46
CA GLN A 199 14.66 -20.33 0.94
C GLN A 199 14.20 -20.92 -0.41
N GLU A 200 12.90 -21.06 -0.59
CA GLU A 200 12.25 -21.55 -1.83
C GLU A 200 12.59 -20.71 -3.07
N LEU A 201 12.92 -19.42 -2.91
CA LEU A 201 13.28 -18.51 -4.00
C LEU A 201 14.80 -18.45 -4.27
N LEU A 202 15.64 -19.03 -3.40
CA LEU A 202 17.11 -18.98 -3.51
C LEU A 202 17.69 -20.07 -4.42
N HIS A 203 16.94 -21.14 -4.69
CA HIS A 203 17.39 -22.28 -5.50
C HIS A 203 17.68 -21.97 -6.97
N VAL A 204 17.33 -20.77 -7.44
CA VAL A 204 17.57 -20.33 -8.83
C VAL A 204 19.02 -19.85 -9.04
N THR A 205 19.80 -19.68 -7.97
CA THR A 205 21.16 -19.09 -8.04
C THR A 205 22.32 -20.06 -7.79
N ALA A 206 22.04 -21.35 -7.50
CA ALA A 206 23.08 -22.30 -7.09
C ALA A 206 23.61 -23.22 -8.22
N ALA A 207 23.18 -23.02 -9.47
CA ALA A 207 23.70 -23.76 -10.63
C ALA A 207 24.50 -22.82 -11.54
N SER A 208 25.77 -22.62 -11.20
CA SER A 208 26.82 -22.03 -12.05
C SER A 208 28.03 -22.94 -12.05
#